data_AF-A0A969KJH7-F1
#
_entry.id   AF-A0A969KJH7-F1
#
_cell.length_a   1.000
_cell.length_b   1.000
_cell.length_c   1.000
_cell.angle_alpha   90.00
_cell.angle_beta   90.00
_cell.angle_gamma   90.00
#
_symmetry.space_group_name_H-M   'P 1'
#
loop_
_entity.id
_entity.type
_entity.pdbx_description
1 polymer ?
#
loop_
_entity_poly.entity_id
_entity_poly.type
_entity_poly.pdbx_seq_one_letter_code
_entity_poly.pdbx_strand_id
1 'polypeptide(L)' 'MGIYVGDRQFINASSRQGVSYASLDDQYYRDRFLGAKRILP' A
#
# COMPACT_ATOMS: atom_id res chain seq x y z
N MET A 1 2.97 5.53 -1.36
CA MET A 1 1.69 5.59 -2.11
C MET A 1 1.50 4.26 -2.82
N GLY A 2 0.26 3.78 -2.94
CA GLY A 2 -0.02 2.54 -3.66
C GLY A 2 -1.52 2.32 -3.82
N ILE A 3 -1.88 1.29 -4.57
CA ILE A 3 -3.27 0.97 -4.91
C ILE A 3 -3.71 -0.21 -4.05
N TYR A 4 -4.75 -0.02 -3.25
CA TYR A 4 -5.33 -1.08 -2.43
C TYR A 4 -5.98 -2.15 -3.30
N VAL A 5 -5.71 -3.43 -3.02
CA VAL A 5 -6.17 -4.56 -3.84
C VAL A 5 -7.01 -5.58 -3.07
N GLY A 6 -7.25 -5.38 -1.77
CA GLY A 6 -7.97 -6.34 -0.91
C GLY A 6 -7.08 -6.96 0.15
N ASP A 7 -7.66 -7.66 1.11
CA ASP A 7 -6.95 -8.42 2.15
C ASP A 7 -5.82 -7.67 2.88
N ARG A 8 -6.02 -6.37 3.13
CA ARG A 8 -5.01 -5.48 3.74
C ARG A 8 -3.74 -5.35 2.89
N GLN A 9 -3.76 -5.76 1.63
CA GLN A 9 -2.68 -5.66 0.66
C GLN A 9 -2.87 -4.49 -0.30
N PHE A 10 -1.75 -3.99 -0.79
CA PHE A 10 -1.69 -2.94 -1.81
C PHE A 10 -0.48 -3.15 -2.72
N ILE A 11 -0.58 -2.66 -3.96
CA ILE A 11 0.53 -2.65 -4.92
C ILE A 11 1.24 -1.31 -4.81
N ASN A 12 2.57 -1.33 -4.78
CA ASN A 12 3.40 -0.12 -4.79
C ASN A 12 4.64 -0.25 -5.68
N ALA A 13 5.28 0.88 -5.98
CA ALA A 13 6.61 0.95 -6.58
C ALA A 13 7.64 1.21 -5.48
N SER A 14 8.06 0.14 -4.80
CA SER A 14 9.11 0.17 -3.79
C SER A 14 10.46 0.54 -4.42
N SER A 15 11.22 1.41 -3.78
CA SER A 15 12.57 1.80 -4.26
C SER A 15 13.57 0.64 -4.23
N ARG A 16 13.29 -0.41 -3.44
CA ARG A 16 14.17 -1.58 -3.29
C ARG A 16 13.68 -2.80 -4.08
N GLN A 17 12.37 -2.96 -4.22
CA GLN A 17 11.77 -4.18 -4.80
C GLN A 17 11.08 -3.92 -6.15
N GLY A 18 11.03 -2.68 -6.62
CA GLY A 18 10.26 -2.33 -7.82
C GLY A 18 8.75 -2.43 -7.58
N VAL A 19 8.00 -2.77 -8.62
CA VAL A 19 6.54 -2.95 -8.52
C VAL A 19 6.24 -4.26 -7.78
N SER A 20 5.62 -4.16 -6.61
CA SER A 20 5.42 -5.31 -5.71
C SER A 20 4.14 -5.18 -4.88
N TYR A 21 3.70 -6.30 -4.31
CA TYR A 21 2.67 -6.33 -3.27
C TYR A 21 3.31 -6.05 -1.90
N ALA A 22 2.59 -5.32 -1.06
CA ALA A 22 2.94 -5.05 0.33
C ALA A 22 1.70 -5.14 1.23
N SER A 23 1.89 -5.38 2.52
CA SER A 23 0.82 -5.44 3.50
C SER A 23 0.72 -4.14 4.30
N LEU A 24 -0.51 -3.68 4.56
CA LEU A 24 -0.78 -2.60 5.50
C LEU A 24 -0.52 -3.01 6.96
N ASP A 25 -0.36 -4.31 7.23
CA ASP A 25 0.04 -4.81 8.54
C ASP A 25 1.56 -4.78 8.78
N ASP A 26 2.36 -4.61 7.73
CA ASP A 26 3.80 -4.48 7.88
C ASP A 26 4.08 -3.23 8.72
N GLN A 27 4.91 -3.37 9.76
CA GLN A 27 5.20 -2.28 10.71
C GLN A 27 5.56 -0.97 10.01
N TYR A 28 6.37 -1.04 8.94
CA TYR A 28 6.75 0.14 8.18
C TYR A 28 5.56 0.92 7.62
N TYR A 29 4.59 0.21 7.01
CA TYR A 29 3.42 0.82 6.38
C TYR A 29 2.32 1.15 7.40
N ARG A 30 2.13 0.31 8.42
CA ARG A 30 1.20 0.54 9.51
C ARG A 30 1.51 1.83 10.25
N ASP A 31 2.78 2.05 10.61
CA ASP A 31 3.21 3.24 11.35
C ASP A 31 3.18 4.52 10.48
N ARG A 32 3.07 4.37 9.15
CA ARG A 32 3.08 5.47 8.16
C ARG A 32 1.77 5.63 7.41
N PHE A 33 0.72 4.94 7.82
CA PHE A 33 -0.57 5.01 7.14
C PHE A 33 -1.28 6.32 7.50
N LEU A 34 -1.39 7.21 6.52
CA LEU A 34 -2.05 8.52 6.69
C LEU A 34 -3.55 8.48 6.35
N GLY A 35 -3.99 7.47 5.60
CA GLY A 35 -5.35 7.37 5.09
C GLY A 35 -5.40 6.84 3.66
N ALA A 36 -6.61 6.64 3.15
CA ALA A 36 -6.87 6.20 1.80
C ALA A 36 -7.96 7.07 1.15
N LYS A 37 -7.88 7.25 -0.17
CA LYS A 37 -8.89 7.97 -0.96
C LYS A 37 -9.33 7.12 -2.14
N ARG A 38 -10.64 7.06 -2.39
CA ARG A 38 -11.21 6.45 -3.60
C ARG A 38 -11.24 7.50 -4.72
N ILE A 39 -10.68 7.16 -5.87
CA ILE A 39 -10.62 8.04 -7.05
C ILE A 39 -11.64 7.63 -8.11
N LEU A 40 -12.00 6.34 -8.16
CA LEU A 40 -13.02 5.85 -9.07
C LEU A 40 -14.42 6.29 -8.60
N PRO A 41 -15.35 6.60 -9.54
CA PRO A 41 -16.74 6.95 -9.24
C PRO A 41 -17.48 5.87 -8.44
#